data_AF-A0A7C2YLW6-F1
#
_entry.id   AF-A0A7C2YLW6-F1
#
_cell.length_a   1.000
_cell.length_b   1.000
_cell.length_c   1.000
_cell.angle_alpha   90.00
_cell.angle_beta   90.00
_cell.angle_gamma   90.00
#
_symmetry.space_group_name_H-M   'P 1'
#
loop_
_entity.id
_entity.type
_entity.pdbx_description
1 polymer ?
#
loop_
_entity_poly.entity_id
_entity_poly.type
_entity_poly.pdbx_seq_one_letter_code
_entity_poly.pdbx_strand_id
1 'polypeptide(L)'
;MAGRFKRELGLFQLTMFGIGAILGAGWLFAPAKAAAIAGPSEVYAWLIAGLMLMLVALVYAELGSSFPTAGGVAKYSDYSHGPLLGFITGWSIFLAGVSYSALEAVASAQALSFLYSPLASSSGSSLSPLGVAVAFVFLVLFFSLNLAGVRKVGGFLSILTLLKFLVPI
;
A
#
# COMPACT_ATOMS: atom_id res chain seq x y z
N MET A 1 11.53 -28.33 9.05
CA MET A 1 10.60 -27.95 10.14
C MET A 1 9.80 -26.74 9.65
N ALA A 2 8.54 -26.93 9.25
CA ALA A 2 7.68 -25.81 8.90
C ALA A 2 7.31 -25.08 10.20
N GLY A 3 7.77 -23.84 10.37
CA GLY A 3 7.42 -23.01 11.51
C GLY A 3 5.90 -22.85 11.56
N ARG A 4 5.26 -23.36 12.62
CA ARG A 4 3.81 -23.26 12.81
C ARG A 4 3.48 -21.82 13.19
N PHE A 5 3.00 -21.02 12.25
CA PHE A 5 2.57 -19.64 12.52
C PHE A 5 1.45 -19.65 13.58
N LYS A 6 1.58 -18.82 14.62
CA LYS A 6 0.52 -18.63 15.61
C LYS A 6 -0.60 -17.83 14.95
N ARG A 7 -1.84 -18.35 15.02
CA ARG A 7 -3.02 -17.68 14.49
C ARG A 7 -3.46 -16.60 15.49
N GLU A 8 -3.05 -15.37 15.24
CA GLU A 8 -3.27 -14.26 16.18
C GLU A 8 -4.22 -13.18 15.66
N LEU A 9 -4.57 -13.24 14.37
CA LEU A 9 -5.48 -12.31 13.73
C LEU A 9 -6.84 -12.97 13.51
N GLY A 10 -7.89 -12.36 14.06
CA GLY A 10 -9.28 -12.71 13.77
C GLY A 10 -9.75 -12.14 12.42
N LEU A 11 -10.96 -12.52 11.98
CA LEU A 11 -11.53 -12.07 10.70
C LEU A 11 -11.61 -10.54 10.62
N PHE A 12 -12.14 -9.89 11.65
CA PHE A 12 -12.27 -8.43 11.68
C PHE A 12 -10.91 -7.74 11.55
N GLN A 13 -9.91 -8.18 12.33
CA GLN A 13 -8.56 -7.63 12.28
C GLN A 13 -7.91 -7.85 10.92
N LEU A 14 -8.12 -9.02 10.30
CA LEU A 14 -7.60 -9.33 8.97
C LEU A 14 -8.27 -8.48 7.88
N THR A 15 -9.59 -8.26 7.96
CA THR A 15 -10.32 -7.38 7.03
C THR A 15 -9.89 -5.93 7.16
N MET A 16 -9.76 -5.41 8.39
CA MET A 16 -9.29 -4.04 8.63
C MET A 16 -7.85 -3.86 8.20
N PHE A 17 -6.99 -4.87 8.41
CA PHE A 17 -5.63 -4.88 7.90
C PHE A 17 -5.60 -4.80 6.37
N GLY A 18 -6.43 -5.60 5.68
CA GLY A 18 -6.54 -5.56 4.22
C GLY A 18 -6.99 -4.19 3.70
N ILE A 19 -8.02 -3.61 4.30
CA ILE A 19 -8.51 -2.26 3.94
C ILE A 19 -7.43 -1.20 4.17
N GLY A 20 -6.77 -1.24 5.33
CA GLY A 20 -5.68 -0.31 5.67
C GLY A 20 -4.47 -0.44 4.74
N ALA A 21 -4.16 -1.65 4.26
CA ALA A 21 -3.07 -1.89 3.33
C ALA A 21 -3.35 -1.32 1.91
N ILE A 22 -4.62 -1.14 1.54
CA ILE A 22 -5.02 -0.53 0.26
C ILE A 22 -5.03 1.00 0.35
N LEU A 23 -5.42 1.55 1.51
CA LEU A 23 -5.58 2.99 1.74
C LEU A 23 -4.25 3.70 2.05
N GLY A 24 -3.38 3.80 1.04
CA GLY A 24 -2.09 4.54 1.09
C GLY A 24 -2.21 6.05 0.89
N ALA A 25 -1.08 6.73 0.66
CA ALA A 25 -1.05 8.16 0.33
C ALA A 25 -1.60 8.45 -1.09
N GLY A 26 -1.58 7.45 -1.98
CA GLY A 26 -2.06 7.57 -3.36
C GLY A 26 -3.54 7.94 -3.49
N TRP A 27 -4.39 7.56 -2.54
CA TRP A 27 -5.83 7.88 -2.58
C TRP A 27 -6.12 9.38 -2.55
N LEU A 28 -5.27 10.18 -1.88
CA LEU A 28 -5.49 11.63 -1.77
C LEU A 28 -5.18 12.36 -3.09
N PHE A 29 -4.15 11.92 -3.80
CA PHE A 29 -3.66 12.61 -5.00
C PHE A 29 -4.16 12.00 -6.31
N ALA A 30 -4.53 10.72 -6.31
CA ALA A 30 -4.98 10.03 -7.52
C ALA A 30 -6.25 10.65 -8.12
N PRO A 31 -7.31 10.98 -7.35
CA PRO A 31 -8.51 11.59 -7.91
C PRO A 31 -8.22 12.95 -8.55
N ALA A 32 -7.48 13.82 -7.86
CA ALA A 32 -7.13 15.14 -8.40
C ALA A 32 -6.34 15.03 -9.72
N LYS A 33 -5.41 14.07 -9.82
CA LYS A 33 -4.63 13.83 -11.04
C LYS A 33 -5.48 13.27 -12.17
N ALA A 34 -6.38 12.34 -11.87
CA ALA A 34 -7.23 11.73 -12.88
C ALA A 34 -8.33 12.70 -13.34
N ALA A 35 -8.88 13.54 -12.45
CA ALA A 35 -9.76 14.66 -12.78
C ALA A 35 -9.08 15.68 -13.69
N ALA A 36 -7.78 15.96 -13.47
CA ALA A 36 -7.04 16.89 -14.32
C ALA A 36 -6.91 16.40 -15.78
N ILE A 37 -7.02 15.09 -16.01
CA ILE A 37 -6.94 14.48 -17.34
C ILE A 37 -8.33 14.26 -17.94
N ALA A 38 -9.25 13.65 -17.18
CA ALA A 38 -10.56 13.20 -17.66
C ALA A 38 -11.73 14.16 -17.31
N GLY A 39 -11.49 15.17 -16.47
CA GLY A 39 -12.53 16.03 -15.94
C GLY A 39 -13.61 15.25 -15.16
N PRO A 40 -14.87 15.72 -15.14
CA PRO A 40 -15.96 15.06 -14.42
C PRO A 40 -16.25 13.61 -14.87
N SER A 41 -15.77 13.21 -16.05
CA SER A 41 -15.96 11.85 -16.58
C SER A 41 -15.09 10.79 -15.88
N GLU A 42 -14.15 11.21 -15.03
CA GLU A 42 -13.29 10.32 -14.22
C GLU A 42 -14.08 9.30 -13.39
N VAL A 43 -15.30 9.64 -12.95
CA VAL A 43 -16.17 8.74 -12.18
C VAL A 43 -16.39 7.41 -12.93
N TYR A 44 -16.51 7.44 -14.26
CA TYR A 44 -16.66 6.22 -15.05
C TYR A 44 -15.39 5.37 -15.04
N ALA A 45 -14.21 5.98 -15.04
CA ALA A 45 -12.94 5.26 -14.93
C ALA A 45 -12.83 4.54 -13.56
N TRP A 46 -13.23 5.19 -12.47
CA TRP A 46 -13.27 4.58 -11.15
C TRP A 46 -14.27 3.43 -11.05
N LEU A 47 -15.46 3.57 -11.64
CA LEU A 47 -16.46 2.50 -11.65
C LEU A 47 -15.96 1.26 -12.40
N ILE A 48 -15.36 1.45 -13.57
CA ILE A 48 -14.80 0.35 -14.37
C ILE A 48 -13.63 -0.30 -13.61
N ALA A 49 -12.69 0.50 -13.10
CA ALA A 49 -11.54 -0.02 -12.35
C ALA A 49 -11.98 -0.78 -11.08
N GLY A 50 -12.97 -0.26 -10.35
CA GLY A 50 -13.55 -0.89 -9.17
C GLY A 50 -14.20 -2.23 -9.49
N LEU A 51 -14.96 -2.32 -10.59
CA LEU A 51 -15.56 -3.57 -11.04
C LEU A 51 -14.50 -4.61 -11.41
N MET A 52 -13.46 -4.22 -12.15
CA MET A 52 -12.37 -5.14 -12.50
C MET A 52 -11.61 -5.64 -11.27
N LEU A 53 -11.32 -4.74 -10.31
CA LEU A 53 -10.67 -5.11 -9.05
C LEU A 53 -11.53 -6.02 -8.19
N MET A 54 -12.85 -5.85 -8.20
CA MET A 54 -13.78 -6.73 -7.48
C MET A 54 -13.70 -8.17 -8.00
N LEU A 55 -13.66 -8.36 -9.32
CA LEU A 55 -13.52 -9.69 -9.91
C LEU A 55 -12.20 -10.36 -9.49
N VAL A 56 -11.10 -9.60 -9.51
CA VAL A 56 -9.79 -10.08 -9.05
C VAL A 56 -9.82 -10.43 -7.55
N ALA A 57 -10.48 -9.62 -6.73
CA ALA A 57 -10.62 -9.87 -5.30
C ALA A 57 -11.41 -11.16 -5.00
N LEU A 58 -12.47 -11.45 -5.77
CA LEU A 58 -13.23 -12.69 -5.65
C LEU A 58 -12.37 -13.92 -5.97
N VAL A 59 -11.56 -13.86 -7.03
CA VAL A 59 -10.61 -14.93 -7.37
C VAL A 59 -9.63 -15.18 -6.22
N TYR A 60 -9.08 -14.12 -5.62
CA TYR A 60 -8.18 -14.27 -4.48
C TYR A 60 -8.88 -14.76 -3.22
N ALA A 61 -10.15 -14.42 -3.00
CA ALA A 61 -10.93 -14.96 -1.89
C ALA A 61 -11.15 -16.48 -2.03
N GLU A 62 -11.47 -16.93 -3.24
CA GLU A 62 -11.64 -18.36 -3.55
C GLU A 62 -10.31 -19.13 -3.40
N LEU A 63 -9.22 -18.61 -3.98
CA LEU A 63 -7.88 -19.20 -3.84
C LEU A 63 -7.39 -19.21 -2.39
N GLY A 64 -7.63 -18.14 -1.63
CA GLY A 64 -7.26 -18.03 -0.22
C GLY A 64 -8.00 -19.03 0.68
N SER A 65 -9.26 -19.33 0.36
CA SER A 65 -10.04 -20.34 1.08
C SER A 65 -9.65 -21.77 0.68
N SER A 66 -9.30 -21.99 -0.59
CA SER A 66 -8.95 -23.31 -1.15
C SER A 66 -7.52 -23.74 -0.81
N PHE A 67 -6.58 -22.80 -0.76
CA PHE A 67 -5.16 -23.05 -0.49
C PHE A 67 -4.68 -22.24 0.72
N PRO A 68 -4.95 -22.69 1.96
CA PRO A 68 -4.61 -21.99 3.19
C PRO A 68 -3.12 -22.13 3.54
N THR A 69 -2.23 -21.82 2.59
CA THR A 69 -0.78 -21.85 2.77
C THR A 69 -0.21 -20.44 2.87
N ALA A 70 0.84 -20.28 3.69
CA ALA A 70 1.55 -19.02 3.77
C ALA A 70 2.32 -18.76 2.47
N GLY A 71 2.21 -17.56 1.91
CA GLY A 71 2.92 -17.14 0.69
C GLY A 71 2.06 -16.46 -0.38
N GLY A 72 0.73 -16.48 -0.23
CA GLY A 72 -0.19 -15.72 -1.08
C GLY A 72 0.00 -15.95 -2.58
N VAL A 73 -0.03 -14.85 -3.35
CA VAL A 73 0.00 -14.88 -4.82
C VAL A 73 1.23 -15.60 -5.38
N ALA A 74 2.41 -15.45 -4.76
CA ALA A 74 3.62 -16.15 -5.20
C ALA A 74 3.48 -17.68 -5.11
N LYS A 75 2.76 -18.18 -4.10
CA LYS A 75 2.46 -19.61 -3.98
C LYS A 75 1.36 -20.07 -4.93
N TYR A 76 0.39 -19.23 -5.26
CA TYR A 76 -0.62 -19.57 -6.28
C TYR A 76 0.01 -19.73 -7.67
N SER A 77 1.00 -18.90 -8.00
CA SER A 77 1.77 -19.02 -9.25
C SER A 77 2.65 -20.27 -9.27
N ASP A 78 3.23 -20.65 -8.12
CA ASP A 78 3.96 -21.92 -7.95
C ASP A 78 3.05 -23.13 -8.21
N TYR A 79 1.84 -23.15 -7.64
CA TYR A 79 0.90 -24.26 -7.82
C TYR A 79 0.40 -24.43 -9.26
N SER A 80 0.22 -23.32 -9.99
CA SER A 80 -0.37 -23.36 -11.33
C SER A 80 0.67 -23.52 -12.44
N HIS A 81 1.85 -22.92 -12.31
CA HIS A 81 2.85 -22.85 -13.38
C HIS A 81 4.26 -23.30 -12.96
N GLY A 82 4.40 -23.77 -11.71
CA GLY A 82 5.64 -24.35 -11.19
C GLY A 82 6.63 -23.36 -10.57
N PRO A 83 7.77 -23.88 -10.08
CA PRO A 83 8.65 -23.15 -9.17
C PRO A 83 9.28 -21.89 -9.76
N LEU A 84 9.57 -21.88 -11.07
CA LEU A 84 10.18 -20.73 -11.74
C LEU A 84 9.24 -19.51 -11.72
N LEU A 85 7.96 -19.70 -12.04
CA LEU A 85 6.99 -18.61 -12.03
C LEU A 85 6.62 -18.21 -10.61
N GLY A 86 6.58 -19.16 -9.66
CA GLY A 86 6.50 -18.84 -8.23
C GLY A 86 7.66 -17.96 -7.76
N PHE A 87 8.88 -18.23 -8.23
CA PHE A 87 10.06 -17.41 -7.91
C PHE A 87 9.99 -16.01 -8.51
N ILE A 88 9.68 -15.90 -9.81
CA ILE A 88 9.57 -14.61 -10.51
C ILE A 88 8.52 -13.74 -9.82
N THR A 89 7.33 -14.29 -9.58
CA THR A 89 6.23 -13.55 -8.92
C THR A 89 6.58 -13.15 -7.49
N GLY A 90 7.24 -14.03 -6.74
CA GLY A 90 7.76 -13.69 -5.41
C GLY A 90 8.72 -12.50 -5.44
N TRP A 91 9.67 -12.49 -6.38
CA TRP A 91 10.59 -11.36 -6.56
C TRP A 91 9.89 -10.09 -7.02
N SER A 92 8.92 -10.18 -7.92
CA SER A 92 8.12 -9.03 -8.34
C SER A 92 7.38 -8.39 -7.16
N ILE A 93 6.77 -9.20 -6.29
CA ILE A 93 6.08 -8.72 -5.07
C ILE A 93 7.08 -8.09 -4.10
N PHE A 94 8.25 -8.70 -3.92
CA PHE A 94 9.30 -8.14 -3.06
C PHE A 94 9.77 -6.77 -3.56
N LEU A 95 10.10 -6.66 -4.84
CA LEU A 95 10.53 -5.39 -5.45
C LEU A 95 9.43 -4.33 -5.39
N ALA A 96 8.17 -4.72 -5.65
CA ALA A 96 7.03 -3.82 -5.51
C ALA A 96 6.91 -3.29 -4.07
N GLY A 97 7.10 -4.15 -3.05
CA GLY A 97 7.10 -3.74 -1.65
C GLY A 97 8.21 -2.73 -1.32
N VAL A 98 9.44 -2.97 -1.81
CA VAL A 98 10.57 -2.03 -1.66
C VAL A 98 10.23 -0.68 -2.29
N SER A 99 9.76 -0.67 -3.54
CA SER A 99 9.36 0.56 -4.23
C SER A 99 8.24 1.30 -3.51
N TYR A 100 7.25 0.57 -2.96
CA TYR A 100 6.11 1.17 -2.26
C TYR A 100 6.53 1.91 -0.99
N SER A 101 7.44 1.33 -0.20
CA SER A 101 7.97 1.98 1.00
C SER A 101 8.66 3.33 0.71
N ALA A 102 9.39 3.42 -0.41
CA ALA A 102 10.01 4.67 -0.84
C ALA A 102 8.96 5.70 -1.30
N LEU A 103 7.92 5.27 -2.01
CA LEU A 103 6.83 6.14 -2.44
C LEU A 103 6.10 6.78 -1.25
N GLU A 104 5.81 6.01 -0.20
CA GLU A 104 5.14 6.53 1.01
C GLU A 104 6.02 7.56 1.75
N ALA A 105 7.34 7.36 1.77
CA ALA A 105 8.28 8.32 2.36
C ALA A 105 8.33 9.65 1.58
N VAL A 106 8.34 9.56 0.24
CA VAL A 106 8.27 10.74 -0.65
C VAL A 106 6.93 11.46 -0.50
N ALA A 107 5.81 10.73 -0.48
CA ALA A 107 4.49 11.31 -0.31
C ALA A 107 4.35 12.00 1.06
N SER A 108 4.92 11.43 2.12
CA SER A 108 4.94 12.05 3.45
C SER A 108 5.75 13.35 3.47
N ALA A 109 6.91 13.37 2.83
CA ALA A 109 7.70 14.60 2.66
C ALA A 109 6.98 15.65 1.81
N GLN A 110 6.27 15.23 0.77
CA GLN A 110 5.47 16.11 -0.08
C GLN A 110 4.27 16.70 0.69
N ALA A 111 3.60 15.89 1.52
CA ALA A 111 2.56 16.39 2.41
C ALA A 111 3.10 17.45 3.39
N LEU A 112 4.30 17.23 3.95
CA LEU A 112 4.94 18.20 4.83
C LEU A 112 5.34 19.50 4.11
N SER A 113 5.63 19.43 2.80
CA SER A 113 5.97 20.61 1.99
C SER A 113 4.83 21.63 1.88
N PHE A 114 3.57 21.21 2.04
CA PHE A 114 2.43 22.13 2.12
C PHE A 114 2.46 23.01 3.38
N LEU A 115 3.09 22.53 4.47
CA LEU A 115 3.24 23.26 5.72
C LEU A 115 4.56 24.02 5.78
N TYR A 116 5.62 23.49 5.17
CA TYR A 116 6.95 24.10 5.15
C TYR A 116 7.49 24.20 3.72
N SER A 117 7.25 25.37 3.12
CA SER A 117 7.53 25.70 1.72
C SER A 117 8.95 25.38 1.22
N PRO A 118 10.04 25.45 2.03
CA PRO A 118 11.39 25.11 1.56
C PRO A 118 11.61 23.64 1.16
N LEU A 119 10.68 22.74 1.52
CA LEU A 119 10.74 21.33 1.08
C LEU A 119 10.24 21.16 -0.36
N ALA A 120 9.46 22.12 -0.88
CA ALA A 120 9.01 22.12 -2.25
C ALA A 120 10.14 22.66 -3.16
N SER A 121 10.32 22.02 -4.32
CA SER A 121 11.17 22.55 -5.38
C SER A 121 10.59 23.85 -5.93
N SER A 122 11.43 24.69 -6.54
CA SER A 122 11.02 25.92 -7.23
C SER A 122 10.04 25.67 -8.40
N SER A 123 9.94 24.42 -8.88
CA SER A 123 8.96 23.97 -9.88
C SER A 123 7.60 23.55 -9.31
N GLY A 124 7.43 23.57 -7.97
CA GLY A 124 6.16 23.30 -7.27
C GLY A 124 5.65 21.84 -7.27
N SER A 125 6.11 21.01 -8.21
CA SER A 125 5.62 19.63 -8.40
C SER A 125 6.56 18.53 -7.90
N SER A 126 7.78 18.88 -7.49
CA SER A 126 8.82 17.96 -7.02
C SER A 126 9.42 18.42 -5.69
N LEU A 127 10.06 17.49 -4.97
CA LEU A 127 10.77 17.81 -3.73
C LEU A 127 12.08 18.56 -4.03
N SER A 128 12.42 19.53 -3.18
CA SER A 128 13.76 20.14 -3.18
C SER A 128 14.81 19.11 -2.69
N PRO A 129 16.12 19.34 -2.88
CA PRO A 129 17.15 18.47 -2.31
C PRO A 129 17.01 18.27 -0.78
N LEU A 130 16.52 19.30 -0.08
CA LEU A 130 16.19 19.22 1.34
C LEU A 130 14.93 18.36 1.58
N GLY A 131 13.91 18.49 0.74
CA GLY A 131 12.73 17.61 0.76
C GLY A 131 13.08 16.13 0.54
N VAL A 132 14.05 15.83 -0.33
CA VAL A 132 14.56 14.46 -0.52
C VAL A 132 15.29 13.94 0.72
N ALA A 133 16.09 14.78 1.38
CA ALA A 133 16.73 14.40 2.64
C ALA A 133 15.70 14.09 3.74
N VAL A 134 14.62 14.87 3.82
CA VAL A 134 13.49 14.61 4.73
C VAL A 134 12.77 13.30 4.38
N ALA A 135 12.56 13.02 3.09
CA ALA A 135 12.00 11.73 2.65
C ALA A 135 12.89 10.54 3.07
N PHE A 136 14.21 10.68 3.01
CA PHE A 136 15.12 9.65 3.49
C PHE A 136 14.99 9.43 5.01
N VAL A 137 14.82 10.49 5.80
CA VAL A 137 14.55 10.38 7.24
C VAL A 137 13.23 9.65 7.50
N PHE A 138 12.16 9.95 6.76
CA PHE A 138 10.90 9.21 6.87
C PHE A 138 11.06 7.74 6.53
N LEU A 139 11.84 7.41 5.49
CA LEU A 139 12.10 6.02 5.11
C LEU A 139 12.80 5.25 6.24
N VAL A 140 13.84 5.84 6.84
CA VAL A 140 14.55 5.24 7.99
C VAL A 140 13.59 5.06 9.17
N LEU A 141 12.75 6.07 9.45
CA LEU A 141 11.75 6.00 10.52
C LEU A 141 10.73 4.88 10.28
N PHE A 142 10.17 4.77 9.07
CA PHE A 142 9.24 3.70 8.69
C PHE A 142 9.90 2.33 8.77
N PHE A 143 11.16 2.21 8.36
CA PHE A 143 11.92 0.97 8.49
C PHE A 143 12.13 0.58 9.96
N SER A 144 12.52 1.51 10.82
CA SER A 144 12.66 1.29 12.26
C SER A 144 11.33 0.90 12.93
N LEU A 145 10.23 1.53 12.54
CA LEU A 145 8.89 1.18 13.04
C LEU A 145 8.46 -0.22 12.57
N ASN A 146 8.76 -0.60 11.33
CA ASN A 146 8.50 -1.94 10.82
C ASN A 146 9.29 -3.01 11.60
N LEU A 147 10.53 -2.71 12.00
CA LEU A 147 11.36 -3.59 12.85
C LEU A 147 10.82 -3.73 14.29
N ALA A 148 10.23 -2.67 14.85
CA ALA A 148 9.77 -2.63 16.25
C ALA A 148 8.47 -3.45 16.53
N GLY A 149 7.86 -4.06 15.51
CA GLY A 149 6.88 -5.15 15.68
C GLY A 149 5.49 -4.85 15.11
N VAL A 150 5.07 -5.72 14.17
CA VAL A 150 3.80 -5.69 13.41
C VAL A 150 2.53 -5.65 14.29
N ARG A 151 2.59 -6.13 15.54
CA ARG A 151 1.41 -6.19 16.43
C ARG A 151 0.90 -4.82 16.89
N LYS A 152 1.79 -3.85 17.15
CA LYS A 152 1.39 -2.49 17.53
C LYS A 152 1.05 -1.63 16.31
N VAL A 153 1.63 -1.97 15.16
CA VAL A 153 1.44 -1.28 13.88
C VAL A 153 0.08 -1.58 13.26
N GLY A 154 -0.46 -2.80 13.37
CA GLY A 154 -1.80 -3.12 12.84
C GLY A 154 -2.94 -2.35 13.53
N GLY A 155 -2.86 -2.14 14.84
CA GLY A 155 -3.82 -1.32 15.59
C GLY A 155 -3.68 0.17 15.28
N PHE A 156 -2.45 0.68 15.17
CA PHE A 156 -2.18 2.08 14.82
C PHE A 156 -2.61 2.43 13.40
N LEU A 157 -2.31 1.55 12.42
CA LEU A 157 -2.78 1.70 11.04
C LEU A 157 -4.31 1.76 10.98
N SER A 158 -5.01 0.89 11.71
CA SER A 158 -6.48 0.89 11.75
C SER A 158 -7.06 2.23 12.26
N ILE A 159 -6.41 2.84 13.26
CA ILE A 159 -6.80 4.17 13.78
C ILE A 159 -6.50 5.27 12.76
N LEU A 160 -5.35 5.22 12.07
CA LEU A 160 -5.03 6.17 11.00
C LEU A 160 -6.01 6.06 9.83
N THR A 161 -6.42 4.84 9.46
CA THR A 161 -7.42 4.62 8.41
C THR A 161 -8.76 5.23 8.80
N LEU A 162 -9.19 5.07 10.06
CA LEU A 162 -10.42 5.68 10.57
C LEU A 162 -10.34 7.22 10.59
N LEU A 163 -9.19 7.79 10.96
CA LEU A 163 -8.97 9.24 10.93
C LEU A 163 -9.00 9.79 9.50
N LYS A 164 -8.50 9.06 8.50
CA LYS A 164 -8.59 9.44 7.08
C LYS A 164 -10.04 9.54 6.57
N PHE A 165 -10.97 8.76 7.12
CA PHE A 165 -12.40 8.87 6.79
C PHE A 165 -13.08 10.06 7.48
N LEU A 166 -12.56 10.51 8.62
CA LEU A 166 -13.15 11.56 9.46
C LEU A 166 -12.65 12.97 9.10
N VAL A 167 -11.41 13.09 8.62
CA VAL A 167 -10.84 14.37 8.20
C VAL A 167 -10.86 14.43 6.67
N PRO A 168 -11.78 15.19 6.06
CA PRO A 168 -11.69 15.51 4.64
C PRO A 168 -10.56 16.54 4.48
N ILE A 169 -9.43 16.10 3.94
CA ILE A 169 -8.35 16.99 3.47
C ILE A 169 -8.20 16.79 1.97
#